data_AF-A0AAU8CZI3-F1
#
_entry.id   AF-A0AAU8CZI3-F1
#
_cell.length_a   1.000
_cell.length_b   1.000
_cell.length_c   1.000
_cell.angle_alpha   90.00
_cell.angle_beta   90.00
_cell.angle_gamma   90.00
#
_symmetry.space_group_name_H-M   'P 1'
#
loop_
_entity.id
_entity.type
_entity.pdbx_description
1 polymer ?
#
loop_
_entity_poly.entity_id
_entity_poly.type
_entity_poly.pdbx_seq_one_letter_code
_entity_poly.pdbx_strand_id
1 'polypeptide(L)'
;MTTTAERKEHPISMRLPEADVAMIDRAAGLRGRSRTDFVREAAVRAAEDVLMENRLIRMSPEGFSDFMAALSGPASPVPEMVKLAKRPAPWEPGYIAKR
;
A
#
# COMPACT_ATOMS: atom_id res chain seq x y z
N MET A 1 -8.63 26.29 0.24
CA MET A 1 -7.16 26.42 0.13
C MET A 1 -6.58 25.10 0.60
N THR A 2 -6.20 24.22 -0.33
CA THR A 2 -5.60 22.91 -0.03
C THR A 2 -4.20 23.12 0.52
N THR A 3 -4.00 22.77 1.79
CA THR A 3 -2.70 22.78 2.45
C THR A 3 -1.80 21.77 1.74
N THR A 4 -0.85 22.26 0.93
CA THR A 4 0.21 21.44 0.37
C THR A 4 1.00 20.89 1.56
N ALA A 5 0.86 19.60 1.86
CA ALA A 5 1.66 18.96 2.88
C ALA A 5 3.14 19.19 2.54
N GLU A 6 3.89 19.81 3.45
CA GLU A 6 5.33 20.01 3.27
C GLU A 6 5.99 18.65 3.02
N ARG A 7 6.59 18.46 1.84
CA ARG A 7 7.44 17.30 1.56
C ARG A 7 8.70 17.42 2.40
N LYS A 8 8.71 16.77 3.55
CA LYS A 8 9.92 16.63 4.37
C LYS A 8 10.87 15.65 3.67
N GLU A 9 11.97 16.18 3.14
CA GLU A 9 13.05 15.37 2.57
C GLU A 9 13.98 14.91 3.68
N HIS A 10 14.33 13.61 3.69
CA HIS A 10 15.23 13.02 4.68
C HIS A 10 16.49 12.52 3.97
N PRO A 11 17.69 13.00 4.34
CA PRO A 11 18.94 12.53 3.74
C PRO A 11 19.24 11.09 4.17
N ILE A 12 19.70 10.26 3.23
CA ILE A 12 20.13 8.89 3.47
C ILE A 12 21.61 8.79 3.15
N SER A 13 22.43 8.48 4.15
CA SER A 13 23.87 8.23 3.98
C SER A 13 24.14 6.73 3.99
N MET A 14 24.80 6.21 2.95
CA MET A 14 25.21 4.81 2.86
C MET A 14 26.63 4.69 2.32
N ARG A 15 27.33 3.61 2.67
CA ARG A 15 28.65 3.26 2.12
C ARG A 15 28.48 2.09 1.16
N LEU A 16 29.10 2.19 -0.01
CA LEU A 16 29.09 1.18 -1.05
C LEU A 16 30.53 0.85 -1.45
N PRO A 17 30.84 -0.41 -1.78
CA PRO A 17 32.08 -0.78 -2.44
C PRO A 17 32.28 0.01 -3.75
N GLU A 18 33.54 0.28 -4.11
CA GLU A 18 33.87 1.03 -5.33
C GLU A 18 33.30 0.36 -6.60
N ALA A 19 33.36 -0.97 -6.67
CA ALA A 19 32.81 -1.74 -7.78
C ALA A 19 31.30 -1.50 -7.96
N ASP A 20 30.55 -1.43 -6.86
CA ASP A 20 29.10 -1.20 -6.89
C ASP A 20 28.79 0.22 -7.35
N VAL A 21 29.55 1.21 -6.86
CA VAL A 21 29.41 2.61 -7.29
C VAL A 21 29.67 2.74 -8.78
N ALA A 22 30.74 2.12 -9.29
CA ALA A 22 31.07 2.15 -10.71
C ALA A 22 29.97 1.51 -11.59
N MET A 23 29.38 0.40 -11.12
CA MET A 23 28.27 -0.25 -11.81
C MET A 23 27.01 0.63 -11.82
N ILE A 24 26.69 1.27 -10.70
CA ILE A 24 25.54 2.19 -10.57
C ILE A 24 25.73 3.38 -11.51
N ASP A 25 26.92 3.98 -11.55
CA ASP A 25 27.21 5.13 -12.42
C ASP A 25 27.02 4.81 -13.89
N ARG A 26 27.51 3.63 -14.31
CA ARG A 26 27.32 3.16 -15.67
C ARG A 26 25.83 3.00 -15.98
N ALA A 27 25.06 2.39 -15.09
CA ALA A 27 23.62 2.19 -15.28
C ALA A 27 22.83 3.51 -15.30
N ALA A 28 23.17 4.45 -14.41
CA ALA A 28 22.59 5.78 -14.36
C ALA A 28 22.89 6.57 -15.63
N GLY A 29 24.15 6.50 -16.12
CA GLY A 29 24.59 7.10 -17.37
C GLY A 29 23.82 6.57 -18.59
N LEU A 30 23.61 5.25 -18.68
CA LEU A 30 22.79 4.64 -19.74
C LEU A 30 21.33 5.10 -19.72
N ARG A 31 20.82 5.52 -18.56
CA ARG A 31 19.46 6.05 -18.38
C ARG A 31 19.40 7.58 -18.48
N GLY A 32 20.53 8.27 -18.64
CA GLY A 32 20.60 9.74 -18.64
C GLY A 32 20.16 10.37 -17.33
N ARG A 33 20.34 9.68 -16.19
CA ARG A 33 19.94 10.16 -14.86
C ARG A 33 21.15 10.36 -13.95
N SER A 34 20.98 11.19 -12.93
CA SER A 34 22.00 11.30 -11.87
C SER A 34 22.08 10.00 -11.06
N ARG A 35 23.24 9.73 -10.45
CA ARG A 35 23.43 8.60 -9.52
C ARG A 35 22.37 8.61 -8.43
N THR A 36 22.14 9.77 -7.82
CA THR A 36 21.18 9.94 -6.73
C THR A 36 19.76 9.62 -7.17
N ASP A 37 19.32 10.11 -8.33
CA ASP A 37 17.98 9.83 -8.84
C ASP A 37 17.80 8.35 -9.18
N PHE A 38 18.81 7.75 -9.79
CA PHE A 38 18.80 6.33 -10.14
C PHE A 38 18.69 5.44 -8.90
N VAL A 39 19.51 5.68 -7.87
CA VAL A 39 19.48 4.92 -6.61
C VAL A 39 18.16 5.13 -5.88
N ARG A 40 17.66 6.37 -5.82
CA ARG A 40 16.36 6.68 -5.19
C ARG A 40 15.22 5.92 -5.85
N GLU A 41 15.12 5.99 -7.18
CA GLU A 41 14.06 5.32 -7.92
C GLU A 41 14.15 3.79 -7.77
N ALA A 42 15.35 3.22 -7.86
CA ALA A 42 15.56 1.79 -7.68
C ALA A 42 15.15 1.33 -6.28
N ALA A 43 15.52 2.09 -5.24
CA ALA A 43 15.17 1.77 -3.86
C ALA A 43 13.65 1.84 -3.62
N VAL A 44 12.97 2.86 -4.14
CA VAL A 44 11.51 2.98 -4.03
C VAL A 44 10.82 1.84 -4.75
N ARG A 45 11.22 1.52 -5.99
CA ARG A 45 10.63 0.42 -6.75
C ARG A 45 10.78 -0.92 -6.01
N ALA A 46 11.97 -1.21 -5.50
CA ALA A 46 12.20 -2.43 -4.73
C ALA A 46 11.31 -2.50 -3.48
N ALA A 47 11.10 -1.38 -2.78
CA ALA A 47 10.21 -1.32 -1.63
C ALA A 47 8.74 -1.52 -2.04
N GLU A 48 8.30 -0.93 -3.15
CA GLU A 48 6.95 -1.10 -3.70
C GLU A 48 6.68 -2.57 -4.06
N ASP A 49 7.61 -3.23 -4.73
CA ASP A 49 7.50 -4.65 -5.11
C ASP A 49 7.28 -5.53 -3.87
N VAL A 50 8.09 -5.34 -2.81
CA VAL A 50 7.95 -6.08 -1.54
C VAL A 50 6.61 -5.79 -0.85
N LEU A 51 6.16 -4.53 -0.86
CA LEU A 51 4.86 -4.17 -0.29
C LEU A 51 3.69 -4.79 -1.06
N MET A 52 3.82 -4.92 -2.38
CA MET A 52 2.80 -5.57 -3.22
C MET A 52 2.75 -7.07 -2.99
N GLU A 53 3.90 -7.74 -2.82
CA GLU A 53 3.96 -9.17 -2.52
C GLU A 53 3.17 -9.55 -1.26
N ASN A 54 3.18 -8.67 -0.25
CA ASN A 54 2.49 -8.92 1.03
C ASN A 54 1.00 -8.52 1.04
N ARG A 55 0.46 -8.00 -0.07
CA ARG A 55 -0.98 -7.68 -0.22
C ARG A 55 -1.77 -8.71 -1.02
N LEU A 56 -1.10 -9.76 -1.51
CA LEU A 56 -1.75 -10.80 -2.30
C LEU A 56 -2.44 -11.83 -1.40
N ILE A 57 -3.78 -11.87 -1.47
CA ILE A 57 -4.55 -12.97 -0.88
C ILE A 57 -4.40 -14.17 -1.80
N ARG A 58 -3.51 -15.11 -1.45
CA ARG A 58 -3.39 -16.39 -2.15
C ARG A 58 -4.52 -17.32 -1.71
N MET A 59 -5.16 -17.98 -2.67
CA MET A 59 -6.21 -18.97 -2.44
C MET A 59 -6.06 -20.13 -3.41
N SER A 60 -6.55 -21.32 -3.04
CA SER A 60 -6.60 -22.46 -3.95
C SER A 60 -7.63 -22.18 -5.07
N PRO A 61 -7.59 -22.93 -6.19
CA PRO A 61 -8.61 -22.81 -7.23
C PRO A 61 -10.05 -22.96 -6.70
N GLU A 62 -10.25 -23.87 -5.74
CA GLU A 62 -11.54 -24.11 -5.09
C GLU A 62 -11.94 -22.90 -4.23
N GLY A 63 -11.03 -22.40 -3.40
CA GLY A 63 -11.27 -21.19 -2.60
C GLY A 63 -11.57 -19.96 -3.46
N PHE A 64 -10.95 -19.85 -4.64
CA PHE A 64 -11.27 -18.80 -5.62
C PHE A 64 -12.67 -18.97 -6.21
N SER A 65 -13.06 -20.20 -6.56
CA SER A 65 -14.41 -20.49 -7.05
C SER A 65 -15.49 -20.14 -6.00
N ASP A 66 -15.28 -20.53 -4.75
CA ASP A 66 -16.20 -20.23 -3.65
C ASP A 66 -16.31 -18.72 -3.39
N PHE A 67 -15.17 -18.03 -3.41
CA PHE A 67 -15.12 -16.57 -3.29
C PHE A 67 -15.90 -15.87 -4.42
N MET A 68 -15.71 -16.31 -5.67
CA MET A 68 -16.44 -15.77 -6.82
C MET A 68 -17.94 -16.06 -6.75
N ALA A 69 -18.33 -17.25 -6.27
CA ALA A 69 -19.74 -17.59 -6.05
C ALA A 69 -20.36 -16.67 -4.97
N ALA A 70 -19.64 -16.41 -3.88
CA ALA A 70 -20.09 -15.50 -2.82
C ALA A 70 -20.23 -14.04 -3.31
N LEU A 71 -19.35 -13.58 -4.20
CA LEU A 71 -19.41 -12.22 -4.76
C LEU A 71 -20.50 -12.02 -5.83
N SER A 72 -20.77 -13.04 -6.63
CA SER A 72 -21.75 -12.97 -7.74
C SER A 72 -23.19 -13.20 -7.30
N GLY A 73 -23.40 -13.81 -6.14
CA GLY A 73 -24.72 -14.03 -5.55
C GLY A 73 -25.36 -12.75 -4.98
N PRO A 74 -26.68 -12.75 -4.76
CA PRO A 74 -27.35 -11.64 -4.07
C PRO A 74 -26.86 -11.54 -2.63
N ALA A 75 -26.59 -10.31 -2.18
CA ALA A 75 -26.16 -10.05 -0.81
C ALA A 75 -27.23 -10.53 0.19
N SER A 76 -26.86 -11.48 1.04
CA SER A 76 -27.73 -11.98 2.09
C SER A 76 -27.52 -11.16 3.36
N PRO A 77 -28.57 -10.51 3.90
CA PRO A 77 -28.42 -9.68 5.09
C PRO A 77 -28.09 -10.54 6.30
N VAL A 78 -26.95 -10.26 6.94
CA VAL A 78 -26.62 -10.85 8.24
C VAL A 78 -27.30 -10.01 9.33
N PRO A 79 -28.23 -10.57 10.14
CA PRO A 79 -29.03 -9.79 11.08
C PRO A 79 -28.20 -8.91 12.03
N GLU A 80 -27.07 -9.42 12.51
CA GLU A 80 -26.17 -8.67 13.40
C GLU A 80 -25.46 -7.51 12.68
N MET A 81 -25.07 -7.69 11.41
CA MET A 81 -24.50 -6.60 10.60
C MET A 81 -25.56 -5.52 10.31
N VAL A 82 -26.80 -5.92 10.03
CA VAL A 82 -27.91 -4.96 9.83
C VAL A 82 -28.19 -4.17 11.10
N LYS A 83 -28.20 -4.82 12.27
CA LYS A 83 -28.33 -4.13 13.57
C LYS A 83 -27.18 -3.16 13.81
N LEU A 84 -25.94 -3.58 13.52
CA LEU A 84 -24.76 -2.73 13.65
C LEU A 84 -24.82 -1.52 12.73
N ALA A 85 -25.18 -1.70 11.45
CA ALA A 85 -25.29 -0.62 10.48
C ALA A 85 -26.39 0.39 10.80
N LYS A 86 -27.44 -0.03 11.51
CA LYS A 86 -28.52 0.85 12.01
C LYS A 86 -28.18 1.55 13.33
N ARG A 87 -27.08 1.18 13.99
CA ARG A 87 -26.68 1.80 15.25
C ARG A 87 -26.08 3.18 14.95
N PRO A 88 -26.51 4.24 15.66
CA PRO A 88 -25.89 5.55 15.49
C PRO A 88 -24.40 5.47 15.74
N ALA A 89 -23.62 6.09 14.88
CA ALA A 89 -22.18 6.08 15.02
C ALA A 89 -21.77 6.89 16.26
N PRO A 90 -20.68 6.53 16.96
CA PRO A 90 -20.27 7.21 18.19
C PRO A 90 -20.00 8.71 18.06
N TRP A 91 -19.82 9.20 16.82
CA TRP A 91 -19.57 10.61 16.50
C TRP A 91 -20.81 11.36 16.00
N GLU A 92 -21.97 10.70 15.92
CA GLU A 92 -23.22 11.35 15.49
C GLU A 92 -23.86 12.16 16.62
N PRO A 93 -24.44 13.34 16.32
CA PRO A 93 -25.17 14.13 17.30
C PRO A 93 -26.32 13.33 17.92
N GLY A 94 -26.33 13.16 19.24
CA GLY A 94 -27.36 12.41 19.97
C GLY A 94 -27.02 10.94 20.27
N TYR A 95 -25.80 10.48 19.98
CA TYR A 95 -25.32 9.17 20.43
C TYR A 95 -25.29 9.08 21.97
N ILE A 96 -26.02 8.12 22.54
CA ILE A 96 -25.94 7.76 23.96
C ILE A 96 -25.30 6.38 24.05
N ALA A 97 -24.11 6.31 24.67
CA ALA A 97 -23.44 5.05 24.91
C ALA A 97 -24.31 4.17 25.82
N LYS A 98 -24.75 3.01 25.33
CA LYS A 98 -25.35 1.98 26.18
C LYS A 98 -24.22 1.39 27.05
N ARG A 99 -24.32 1.63 28.37
CA ARG A 99 -23.41 1.11 29.39
C ARG A 99 -23.68 -0.36 29.67
#